data_AF-A0A3D5DW58-F1
#
_entry.id   AF-A0A3D5DW58-F1
#
_cell.length_a   1.000
_cell.length_b   1.000
_cell.length_c   1.000
_cell.angle_alpha   90.00
_cell.angle_beta   90.00
_cell.angle_gamma   90.00
#
_symmetry.space_group_name_H-M   'P 1'
#
loop_
_entity.id
_entity.type
_entity.pdbx_description
1 polymer ?
#
loop_
_entity_poly.entity_id
_entity_poly.type
_entity_poly.pdbx_seq_one_letter_code
_entity_poly.pdbx_strand_id
1 'polypeptide(L)'
;MEQRSEPAGQYPRGHRSVPHTADLRIEAWAATREECVAEAVRALVDSFADIRPARQRHASGHLVERHLTGETDADLVAAAVEEVIYGLDADGEIPVSVSARRADDGGIDLSFHVTGLNEVEITGAAPKAASLSGLQCGRDPSGRWSCAVTIDV
;
A
#
# COMPACT_ATOMS: atom_id res chain seq x y z
N MET A 1 -20.24 35.63 -3.83
CA MET A 1 -20.25 34.61 -2.76
C MET A 1 -19.03 33.73 -3.01
N GLU A 2 -17.90 34.19 -2.50
CA GLU A 2 -16.59 33.55 -2.70
C GLU A 2 -16.55 32.23 -1.93
N GLN A 3 -16.42 31.12 -2.67
CA GLN A 3 -16.13 29.82 -2.09
C GLN A 3 -14.66 29.84 -1.67
N ARG A 4 -14.43 30.03 -0.38
CA ARG A 4 -13.12 29.96 0.23
C ARG A 4 -12.71 28.48 0.24
N SER A 5 -11.81 28.10 -0.65
CA SER A 5 -11.17 26.78 -0.67
C SER A 5 -10.59 26.45 0.70
N GLU A 6 -11.04 25.37 1.32
CA GLU A 6 -10.47 24.81 2.54
C GLU A 6 -9.06 24.27 2.23
N PRO A 7 -8.05 24.48 3.08
CA PRO A 7 -6.70 24.02 2.78
C PRO A 7 -6.65 22.49 2.80
N ALA A 8 -6.23 21.89 1.70
CA ALA A 8 -5.80 20.49 1.64
C ALA A 8 -4.54 20.32 2.49
N GLY A 9 -4.70 20.02 3.78
CA GLY A 9 -3.58 19.78 4.66
C GLY A 9 -3.94 19.82 6.14
N GLN A 10 -4.45 18.70 6.69
CA GLN A 10 -4.44 18.51 8.15
C GLN A 10 -4.51 17.06 8.65
N TYR A 11 -4.27 16.06 7.79
CA TYR A 11 -4.07 14.68 8.23
C TYR A 11 -2.72 14.18 7.73
N PRO A 12 -1.72 13.98 8.62
CA PRO A 12 -0.49 13.33 8.22
C PRO A 12 -0.83 11.91 7.75
N ARG A 13 -0.31 11.53 6.58
CA ARG A 13 -0.37 10.14 6.11
C ARG A 13 0.71 9.31 6.81
N GLY A 14 0.51 8.02 6.88
CA GLY A 14 1.51 7.11 7.38
C GLY A 14 0.96 5.71 7.53
N HIS A 15 1.83 4.84 8.01
CA HIS A 15 1.52 3.46 8.26
C HIS A 15 2.39 2.91 9.38
N ARG A 16 2.06 1.71 9.83
CA ARG A 16 2.89 0.91 10.71
C ARG A 16 2.60 -0.57 10.49
N SER A 17 3.60 -1.39 10.79
CA SER A 17 3.49 -2.84 10.82
C SER A 17 3.61 -3.30 12.28
N VAL A 18 2.66 -4.12 12.72
CA VAL A 18 2.50 -4.59 14.09
C VAL A 18 2.62 -6.10 14.11
N PRO A 19 3.46 -6.70 14.98
CA PRO A 19 3.50 -8.15 15.14
C PRO A 19 2.12 -8.69 15.53
N HIS A 20 1.65 -9.70 14.79
CA HIS A 20 0.46 -10.47 15.12
C HIS A 20 0.87 -11.95 15.24
N THR A 21 0.10 -12.81 15.90
CA THR A 21 0.52 -14.18 16.23
C THR A 21 0.94 -15.00 15.00
N ALA A 22 2.25 -15.06 14.73
CA ALA A 22 2.87 -15.63 13.51
C ALA A 22 2.56 -14.90 12.18
N ASP A 23 1.82 -13.80 12.23
CA ASP A 23 1.43 -12.98 11.08
C ASP A 23 1.97 -11.55 11.23
N LEU A 24 1.76 -10.73 10.20
CA LEU A 24 1.98 -9.29 10.26
C LEU A 24 0.65 -8.54 10.15
N ARG A 25 0.38 -7.61 11.06
CA ARG A 25 -0.73 -6.66 10.90
C ARG A 25 -0.21 -5.35 10.33
N ILE A 26 -0.74 -4.94 9.19
CA ILE A 26 -0.52 -3.61 8.62
C ILE A 26 -1.65 -2.70 9.06
N GLU A 27 -1.31 -1.47 9.45
CA GLU A 27 -2.24 -0.38 9.66
C GLU A 27 -1.75 0.85 8.88
N ALA A 28 -2.65 1.49 8.14
CA ALA A 28 -2.33 2.67 7.34
C ALA A 28 -3.41 3.73 7.45
N TRP A 29 -3.01 4.98 7.22
CA TRP A 29 -3.92 6.12 7.28
C TRP A 29 -3.50 7.26 6.36
N ALA A 30 -4.49 7.98 5.83
CA ALA A 30 -4.25 9.16 5.00
C ALA A 30 -5.48 10.07 4.90
N ALA A 31 -5.33 11.22 4.24
CA ALA A 31 -6.44 12.14 3.99
C ALA A 31 -7.46 11.59 2.97
N THR A 32 -7.02 10.72 2.06
CA THR A 32 -7.86 10.10 1.03
C THR A 32 -7.81 8.58 1.12
N ARG A 33 -8.82 7.93 0.54
CA ARG A 33 -8.89 6.46 0.44
C ARG A 33 -7.70 5.92 -0.33
N GLU A 34 -7.41 6.55 -1.46
CA GLU A 34 -6.36 6.14 -2.39
C GLU A 34 -4.99 6.25 -1.73
N GLU A 35 -4.70 7.34 -1.02
CA GLU A 35 -3.45 7.45 -0.28
C GLU A 35 -3.37 6.44 0.88
N CYS A 36 -4.49 6.12 1.54
CA CYS A 36 -4.53 5.12 2.60
C CYS A 36 -4.16 3.73 2.08
N VAL A 37 -4.68 3.36 0.90
CA VAL A 37 -4.32 2.12 0.20
C VAL A 37 -2.83 2.14 -0.19
N ALA A 38 -2.34 3.26 -0.74
CA ALA A 38 -0.92 3.38 -1.09
C ALA A 38 -0.01 3.27 0.15
N GLU A 39 -0.41 3.81 1.31
CA GLU A 39 0.33 3.65 2.57
C GLU A 39 0.30 2.20 3.07
N ALA A 40 -0.79 1.45 2.88
CA ALA A 40 -0.83 0.02 3.22
C ALA A 40 0.17 -0.79 2.38
N VAL A 41 0.28 -0.49 1.09
CA VAL A 41 1.28 -1.10 0.20
C VAL A 41 2.71 -0.76 0.65
N ARG A 42 2.96 0.51 1.04
CA ARG A 42 4.27 0.91 1.58
C ARG A 42 4.62 0.15 2.86
N ALA A 43 3.64 -0.01 3.76
CA ALA A 43 3.81 -0.76 4.99
C ALA A 43 4.17 -2.24 4.75
N LEU A 44 3.58 -2.84 3.72
CA LEU A 44 3.91 -4.20 3.30
C LEU A 44 5.37 -4.26 2.88
N VAL A 45 5.80 -3.42 1.95
CA VAL A 45 7.20 -3.40 1.48
C VAL A 45 8.17 -3.15 2.64
N ASP A 46 7.91 -2.12 3.46
CA ASP A 46 8.77 -1.75 4.59
C ASP A 46 8.84 -2.85 5.67
N SER A 47 7.90 -3.80 5.69
CA SER A 47 7.92 -4.92 6.63
C SER A 47 8.93 -6.02 6.29
N PHE A 48 9.30 -6.16 5.01
CA PHE A 48 10.17 -7.24 4.55
C PHE A 48 11.38 -6.79 3.75
N ALA A 49 11.43 -5.52 3.31
CA ALA A 49 12.56 -4.99 2.55
C ALA A 49 12.92 -3.54 2.92
N ASP A 50 14.23 -3.25 2.94
CA ASP A 50 14.75 -1.88 2.91
C ASP A 50 15.03 -1.45 1.46
N ILE A 51 14.16 -0.58 0.95
CA ILE A 51 14.22 -0.04 -0.41
C ILE A 51 15.02 1.26 -0.53
N ARG A 52 15.49 1.85 0.58
CA ARG A 52 16.23 3.13 0.56
C ARG A 52 17.48 3.06 -0.32
N PRO A 53 18.28 1.98 -0.31
CA PRO A 53 19.46 1.88 -1.16
C PRO A 53 19.11 1.88 -2.66
N ALA A 54 18.07 1.15 -3.08
CA ALA A 54 17.61 1.12 -4.47
C ALA A 54 17.15 2.51 -4.95
N ARG A 55 16.40 3.24 -4.11
CA ARG A 55 15.95 4.60 -4.41
C ARG A 55 17.11 5.59 -4.55
N GLN A 56 18.12 5.49 -3.71
CA GLN A 56 19.31 6.37 -3.75
C GLN A 56 20.19 6.10 -4.97
N ARG A 57 20.32 4.83 -5.37
CA ARG A 57 21.12 4.45 -6.55
C ARG A 57 20.40 4.66 -7.88
N HIS A 58 19.14 5.10 -7.87
CA HIS A 58 18.29 5.12 -9.05
C HIS A 58 18.32 3.78 -9.78
N ALA A 59 18.15 2.69 -9.03
CA ALA A 59 18.18 1.33 -9.57
C ALA A 59 17.29 1.21 -10.82
N SER A 60 17.73 0.43 -11.80
CA SER A 60 16.93 0.18 -13.00
C SER A 60 15.59 -0.42 -12.57
N GLY A 61 14.52 0.24 -12.97
CA GLY A 61 13.17 -0.16 -12.66
C GLY A 61 12.25 0.18 -13.81
N HIS A 62 11.01 -0.26 -13.70
CA HIS A 62 9.99 0.07 -14.67
C HIS A 62 8.67 0.41 -13.98
N LEU A 63 7.77 1.03 -14.74
CA LEU A 63 6.45 1.40 -14.25
C LEU A 63 5.49 0.24 -14.50
N VAL A 64 4.78 -0.15 -13.44
CA VAL A 64 3.70 -1.13 -13.48
C VAL A 64 2.42 -0.43 -13.05
N GLU A 65 1.39 -0.49 -13.89
CA GLU A 65 0.06 0.07 -13.58
C GLU A 65 -0.95 -1.06 -13.35
N ARG A 66 -1.79 -0.91 -12.33
CA ARG A 66 -2.82 -1.87 -11.96
C ARG A 66 -4.13 -1.15 -11.69
N HIS A 67 -5.19 -1.67 -12.30
CA HIS A 67 -6.53 -1.19 -12.05
C HIS A 67 -7.23 -2.14 -11.10
N LEU A 68 -7.64 -1.64 -9.94
CA LEU A 68 -8.25 -2.42 -8.87
C LEU A 68 -9.74 -2.10 -8.75
N THR A 69 -10.53 -3.16 -8.66
CA THR A 69 -11.95 -3.12 -8.34
C THR A 69 -12.23 -3.94 -7.09
N GLY A 70 -13.31 -3.64 -6.39
CA GLY A 70 -13.71 -4.33 -5.17
C GLY A 70 -15.14 -3.98 -4.79
N GLU A 71 -15.82 -4.85 -4.05
CA GLU A 71 -17.18 -4.58 -3.56
C GLU A 71 -17.16 -3.56 -2.42
N THR A 72 -16.05 -3.50 -1.69
CA THR A 72 -15.82 -2.59 -0.57
C THR A 72 -14.44 -1.93 -0.66
N ASP A 73 -14.26 -0.83 0.08
CA ASP A 73 -12.94 -0.20 0.22
C ASP A 73 -11.92 -1.12 0.91
N ALA A 74 -12.40 -2.10 1.68
CA ALA A 74 -11.59 -3.11 2.34
C ALA A 74 -11.01 -4.08 1.30
N ASP A 75 -11.82 -4.51 0.33
CA ASP A 75 -11.39 -5.38 -0.77
C ASP A 75 -10.31 -4.70 -1.63
N LEU A 76 -10.40 -3.39 -1.85
CA LEU A 76 -9.38 -2.62 -2.55
C LEU A 76 -8.02 -2.64 -1.81
N VAL A 77 -8.03 -2.66 -0.47
CA VAL A 77 -6.79 -2.80 0.32
C VAL A 77 -6.20 -4.19 0.13
N ALA A 78 -7.00 -5.24 0.23
CA ALA A 78 -6.55 -6.62 0.00
C ALA A 78 -5.99 -6.78 -1.43
N ALA A 79 -6.72 -6.33 -2.44
CA ALA A 79 -6.27 -6.40 -3.84
C ALA A 79 -4.93 -5.65 -4.05
N ALA A 80 -4.75 -4.48 -3.41
CA ALA A 80 -3.52 -3.71 -3.54
C ALA A 80 -2.29 -4.41 -2.94
N VAL A 81 -2.44 -5.07 -1.79
CA VAL A 81 -1.33 -5.83 -1.18
C VAL A 81 -1.05 -7.12 -1.95
N GLU A 82 -2.08 -7.78 -2.46
CA GLU A 82 -1.97 -8.99 -3.28
C GLU A 82 -1.23 -8.71 -4.61
N GLU A 83 -1.40 -7.53 -5.21
CA GLU A 83 -0.61 -7.17 -6.40
C GLU A 83 0.91 -7.12 -6.13
N VAL A 84 1.32 -6.73 -4.92
CA VAL A 84 2.74 -6.74 -4.54
C VAL A 84 3.23 -8.16 -4.32
N ILE A 85 2.44 -8.99 -3.64
CA ILE A 85 2.76 -10.41 -3.42
C ILE A 85 2.87 -11.12 -4.77
N TYR A 86 1.92 -10.87 -5.68
CA TYR A 86 1.97 -11.40 -7.04
C TYR A 86 3.23 -10.98 -7.79
N GLY A 87 3.58 -9.69 -7.80
CA GLY A 87 4.80 -9.22 -8.49
C GLY A 87 6.09 -9.80 -7.87
N LEU A 88 6.10 -9.98 -6.55
CA LEU A 88 7.19 -10.64 -5.84
C LEU A 88 7.33 -12.11 -6.27
N ASP A 89 6.24 -12.87 -6.27
CA ASP A 89 6.24 -14.30 -6.56
C ASP A 89 6.43 -14.62 -8.05
N ALA A 90 5.81 -13.83 -8.93
CA ALA A 90 5.82 -14.05 -10.37
C ALA A 90 7.12 -13.55 -11.00
N ASP A 91 7.56 -12.35 -10.62
CA ASP A 91 8.62 -11.62 -11.32
C ASP A 91 9.86 -11.37 -10.46
N GLY A 92 9.80 -11.61 -9.15
CA GLY A 92 10.90 -11.29 -8.24
C GLY A 92 11.12 -9.77 -8.12
N GLU A 93 10.03 -9.00 -8.20
CA GLU A 93 10.06 -7.54 -8.19
C GLU A 93 9.31 -6.97 -7.01
N ILE A 94 9.77 -5.81 -6.52
CA ILE A 94 9.11 -5.08 -5.44
C ILE A 94 8.94 -3.60 -5.76
N PRO A 95 7.84 -2.96 -5.29
CA PRO A 95 7.65 -1.52 -5.43
C PRO A 95 8.68 -0.73 -4.61
N VAL A 96 9.38 0.20 -5.26
CA VAL A 96 10.22 1.23 -4.60
C VAL A 96 9.54 2.59 -4.54
N SER A 97 8.44 2.75 -5.26
CA SER A 97 7.52 3.88 -5.16
C SER A 97 6.11 3.42 -5.49
N VAL A 98 5.13 3.97 -4.78
CA VAL A 98 3.71 3.66 -4.93
C VAL A 98 2.93 4.96 -5.06
N SER A 99 2.01 5.03 -6.00
CA SER A 99 0.97 6.06 -6.05
C SER A 99 -0.37 5.44 -6.39
N ALA A 100 -1.45 6.05 -5.89
CA ALA A 100 -2.81 5.60 -6.12
C ALA A 100 -3.66 6.78 -6.57
N ARG A 101 -4.54 6.55 -7.54
CA ARG A 101 -5.53 7.51 -8.01
C ARG A 101 -6.90 6.86 -8.02
N ARG A 102 -7.93 7.67 -7.85
CA ARG A 102 -9.31 7.22 -7.97
C ARG A 102 -9.59 6.95 -9.44
N ALA A 103 -10.14 5.78 -9.75
CA ALA A 103 -10.65 5.46 -11.07
C ALA A 103 -12.11 5.93 -11.22
N ASP A 104 -12.54 6.13 -12.47
CA ASP A 104 -13.87 6.67 -12.79
C ASP A 104 -15.02 5.73 -12.41
N ASP A 105 -14.75 4.43 -12.34
CA ASP A 105 -15.71 3.38 -11.95
C ASP A 105 -15.81 3.18 -10.43
N GLY A 106 -15.10 4.00 -9.65
CA GLY A 106 -15.06 3.91 -8.18
C GLY A 106 -13.92 3.04 -7.65
N GLY A 107 -13.16 2.36 -8.52
CA GLY A 107 -11.94 1.62 -8.20
C GLY A 107 -10.72 2.51 -7.91
N ILE A 108 -9.54 1.89 -7.96
CA ILE A 108 -8.25 2.55 -7.76
C ILE A 108 -7.28 2.16 -8.88
N ASP A 109 -6.66 3.15 -9.50
CA ASP A 109 -5.50 2.96 -10.36
C ASP A 109 -4.22 3.09 -9.51
N LEU A 110 -3.51 1.98 -9.34
CA LEU A 110 -2.20 1.92 -8.72
C LEU A 110 -1.10 2.05 -9.76
N SER A 111 -0.04 2.76 -9.39
CA SER A 111 1.20 2.82 -10.15
C SER A 111 2.36 2.48 -9.22
N PHE A 112 3.12 1.47 -9.60
CA PHE A 112 4.34 1.06 -8.92
C PHE A 112 5.54 1.39 -9.80
N HIS A 113 6.54 2.04 -9.24
CA HIS A 113 7.88 1.91 -9.80
C HIS A 113 8.53 0.72 -9.12
N VAL A 114 8.83 -0.33 -9.89
CA VAL A 114 9.33 -1.61 -9.35
C VAL A 114 10.81 -1.80 -9.67
N THR A 115 11.49 -2.61 -8.86
CA THR A 115 12.86 -3.07 -9.10
C THR A 115 13.01 -4.52 -8.64
N GLY A 116 14.07 -5.19 -9.09
CA GLY A 116 14.34 -6.57 -8.71
C GLY A 116 14.83 -6.71 -7.26
N LEU A 117 14.59 -7.89 -6.66
CA LEU A 117 15.03 -8.21 -5.30
C LEU A 117 16.54 -8.06 -5.06
N ASN A 118 17.35 -8.20 -6.10
CA ASN A 118 18.80 -8.04 -6.03
C ASN A 118 19.27 -6.58 -5.81
N GLU A 119 18.37 -5.60 -5.95
CA GLU A 119 18.68 -4.18 -5.75
C GLU A 119 18.35 -3.70 -4.32
N VAL A 120 17.73 -4.55 -3.51
CA VAL A 120 17.24 -4.19 -2.16
C VAL A 120 17.78 -5.13 -1.09
N GLU A 121 17.64 -4.72 0.17
CA GLU A 121 17.97 -5.56 1.31
C GLU A 121 16.69 -6.20 1.86
N ILE A 122 16.67 -7.53 2.01
CA ILE A 122 15.55 -8.24 2.64
C ILE A 122 15.74 -8.25 4.14
N THR A 123 14.81 -7.63 4.86
CA THR A 123 14.89 -7.37 6.31
C THR A 123 13.85 -8.16 7.12
N GLY A 124 12.88 -8.79 6.46
CA GLY A 124 11.81 -9.54 7.11
C GLY A 124 11.37 -10.77 6.32
N ALA A 125 10.34 -11.44 6.81
CA ALA A 125 9.75 -12.60 6.15
C ALA A 125 8.98 -12.17 4.89
N ALA A 126 9.08 -12.97 3.82
CA ALA A 126 8.38 -12.70 2.57
C ALA A 126 6.85 -12.85 2.77
N PRO A 127 6.04 -11.87 2.35
CA PRO A 127 4.59 -11.96 2.46
C PRO A 127 4.02 -12.99 1.47
N LYS A 128 3.00 -13.73 1.88
CA LYS A 128 2.40 -14.84 1.12
C LYS A 128 0.96 -14.61 0.70
N ALA A 129 0.17 -13.96 1.56
CA ALA A 129 -1.24 -13.67 1.28
C ALA A 129 -1.80 -12.60 2.22
N ALA A 130 -2.83 -11.90 1.77
CA ALA A 130 -3.68 -11.08 2.61
C ALA A 130 -4.79 -11.93 3.24
N SER A 131 -4.93 -11.83 4.56
CA SER A 131 -6.08 -12.39 5.26
C SER A 131 -7.30 -11.48 5.11
N LEU A 132 -8.41 -12.05 4.66
CA LEU A 132 -9.71 -11.38 4.62
C LEU A 132 -10.32 -11.22 6.02
N SER A 133 -9.80 -11.92 7.02
CA SER A 133 -10.31 -11.85 8.40
C SER A 133 -9.85 -10.55 9.07
N GLY A 134 -10.81 -9.77 9.58
CA GLY A 134 -10.51 -8.51 10.25
C GLY A 134 -9.98 -7.41 9.32
N LEU A 135 -10.19 -7.57 8.01
CA LEU A 135 -9.90 -6.55 7.01
C LEU A 135 -10.81 -5.32 7.23
N GLN A 136 -10.22 -4.14 7.24
CA GLN A 136 -10.92 -2.89 7.54
C GLN A 136 -10.41 -1.79 6.62
N CYS A 137 -11.31 -0.97 6.10
CA CYS A 137 -10.99 0.28 5.42
C CYS A 137 -12.19 1.22 5.50
N GLY A 138 -11.95 2.46 5.87
CA GLY A 138 -13.02 3.45 5.98
C GLY A 138 -12.53 4.76 6.57
N ARG A 139 -13.44 5.74 6.67
CA ARG A 139 -13.18 6.97 7.41
C ARG A 139 -13.34 6.72 8.91
N ASP A 140 -12.34 7.15 9.67
CA ASP A 140 -12.39 7.17 11.12
C ASP A 140 -13.23 8.37 11.63
N PRO A 141 -13.53 8.45 12.95
CA PRO A 141 -14.30 9.56 13.51
C PRO A 141 -13.67 10.95 13.34
N SER A 142 -12.36 11.03 13.07
CA SER A 142 -11.69 12.29 12.74
C SER A 142 -11.84 12.67 11.27
N GLY A 143 -12.43 11.82 10.43
CA GLY A 143 -12.58 12.02 8.99
C GLY A 143 -11.39 11.57 8.16
N ARG A 144 -10.33 11.05 8.80
CA ARG A 144 -9.14 10.46 8.14
C ARG A 144 -9.51 9.07 7.63
N TRP A 145 -8.97 8.66 6.49
CA TRP A 145 -9.06 7.27 6.07
C TRP A 145 -8.09 6.43 6.89
N SER A 146 -8.55 5.26 7.33
CA SER A 146 -7.72 4.25 7.96
C SER A 146 -8.06 2.88 7.41
N CYS A 147 -7.05 2.05 7.21
CA CYS A 147 -7.23 0.66 6.89
C CYS A 147 -6.32 -0.23 7.72
N ALA A 148 -6.69 -1.49 7.81
CA ALA A 148 -5.90 -2.49 8.48
C ALA A 148 -6.12 -3.88 7.85
N VAL A 149 -5.01 -4.56 7.55
CA VAL A 149 -4.97 -5.85 6.87
C VAL A 149 -3.93 -6.75 7.55
N THR A 150 -4.23 -8.04 7.67
CA THR A 150 -3.29 -9.03 8.22
C THR A 150 -2.67 -9.79 7.06
N ILE A 151 -1.37 -10.02 7.12
CA ILE A 151 -0.56 -10.63 6.08
C ILE A 151 0.05 -11.92 6.64
N ASP A 152 -0.15 -13.02 5.92
CA ASP A 152 0.55 -14.29 6.13
C ASP A 152 2.00 -14.14 5.65
N VAL A 153 2.96 -14.62 6.44
CA VAL A 153 4.41 -14.49 6.20
C VAL A 153 5.17 -15.79 6.39
#